data_AF-A0A2N5ADR9-F1
#
_entry.id   AF-A0A2N5ADR9-F1
#
_cell.length_a   1.000
_cell.length_b   1.000
_cell.length_c   1.000
_cell.angle_alpha   90.00
_cell.angle_beta   90.00
_cell.angle_gamma   90.00
#
_symmetry.space_group_name_H-M   'P 1'
#
loop_
_entity.id
_entity.type
_entity.pdbx_description
1 polymer ?
#
loop_
_entity_poly.entity_id
_entity_poly.type
_entity_poly.pdbx_seq_one_letter_code
_entity_poly.pdbx_strand_id
1 'polypeptide(L)' 'LFSQAPLLTLETYRQIGKNAARYARKESPSPVPVVNDQMVRPKFMAKAALFHIKETKHVVQDAEPVTLHVDLVRE' A
#
# COMPACT_ATOMS: atom_id res chain seq x y z
N LEU A 1 -0.23 -9.98 1.71
CA LEU A 1 -0.81 -8.87 2.49
C LEU A 1 0.32 -8.07 3.13
N PHE A 2 0.20 -6.75 3.19
CA PHE A 2 1.19 -5.84 3.78
C PHE A 2 0.53 -5.00 4.88
N SER A 3 0.31 -5.62 6.05
CA SER A 3 -0.55 -5.05 7.11
C SER A 3 0.14 -4.01 8.01
N GLN A 4 1.47 -3.88 7.94
CA GLN A 4 2.24 -2.90 8.70
C GLN A 4 2.84 -1.85 7.76
N ALA A 5 2.02 -0.89 7.35
CA ALA A 5 2.42 0.17 6.43
C ALA A 5 3.71 0.91 6.84
N PRO A 6 3.99 1.19 8.13
CA PRO A 6 5.23 1.86 8.54
C PRO A 6 6.53 1.08 8.26
N LEU A 7 6.45 -0.22 7.94
CA LEU A 7 7.63 -1.04 7.66
C LEU A 7 7.95 -1.14 6.14
N LEU A 8 7.12 -0.58 5.28
CA LEU A 8 7.30 -0.70 3.83
C LEU A 8 8.40 0.25 3.34
N THR A 9 9.42 -0.31 2.69
CA THR A 9 10.49 0.46 2.03
C THR A 9 10.22 0.59 0.54
N LEU A 10 10.95 1.48 -0.15
CA LEU A 10 10.89 1.59 -1.62
C LEU A 10 11.24 0.26 -2.32
N GLU A 11 12.14 -0.53 -1.73
CA GLU A 11 12.44 -1.86 -2.23
C GLU A 11 11.24 -2.80 -2.11
N THR A 12 10.55 -2.79 -0.96
CA THR A 12 9.32 -3.56 -0.77
C THR A 12 8.27 -3.17 -1.81
N TYR A 13 8.00 -1.87 -2.01
CA TYR A 13 7.08 -1.39 -3.04
C TYR A 13 7.45 -1.87 -4.44
N ARG A 14 8.75 -1.88 -4.78
CA ARG A 14 9.22 -2.40 -6.07
C ARG A 14 9.00 -3.90 -6.23
N GLN A 15 9.22 -4.69 -5.17
CA GLN A 15 8.97 -6.14 -5.21
C GLN A 15 7.48 -6.48 -5.29
N ILE A 16 6.62 -5.68 -4.65
CA ILE A 16 5.15 -5.80 -4.80
C ILE A 16 4.75 -5.71 -6.27
N GLY A 17 5.25 -4.70 -6.99
CA GLY A 17 4.99 -4.55 -8.43
C GLY A 17 5.50 -5.73 -9.26
N LYS A 18 6.73 -6.20 -9.01
CA LYS A 18 7.30 -7.38 -9.69
C LYS A 18 6.44 -8.62 -9.50
N ASN A 19 6.05 -8.93 -8.26
CA ASN A 19 5.22 -10.10 -7.98
C ASN A 19 3.82 -9.95 -8.55
N ALA A 20 3.20 -8.77 -8.47
CA ALA A 20 1.92 -8.49 -9.10
C ALA A 20 1.96 -8.75 -10.62
N ALA A 21 3.02 -8.32 -11.31
CA ALA A 21 3.21 -8.60 -12.73
C ALA A 21 3.37 -10.10 -13.03
N ARG A 22 4.07 -10.86 -12.17
CA ARG A 22 4.21 -12.32 -12.30
C ARG A 22 2.88 -13.04 -12.09
N TYR A 23 2.09 -12.61 -11.09
CA TYR A 23 0.73 -13.11 -10.90
C TYR A 23 -0.17 -12.82 -12.11
N ALA A 24 -0.08 -11.62 -12.70
CA ALA A 24 -0.81 -11.27 -13.92
C ALA A 24 -0.47 -12.19 -15.11
N ARG A 25 0.74 -12.76 -15.12
CA ARG A 25 1.20 -13.76 -16.11
C ARG A 25 0.90 -15.20 -15.71
N LYS A 26 0.10 -15.43 -14.66
CA LYS A 26 -0.24 -16.76 -14.11
C LYS A 26 0.97 -17.56 -13.61
N GLU A 27 2.06 -16.87 -13.25
CA GLU A 27 3.20 -17.50 -12.59
C GLU A 27 2.94 -17.64 -11.07
N SER A 28 3.76 -18.44 -10.40
CA SER A 28 3.78 -18.56 -8.94
C SER A 28 5.06 -17.95 -8.36
N PRO A 29 5.15 -16.62 -8.21
CA PRO A 29 6.29 -15.98 -7.57
C PRO A 29 6.36 -16.33 -6.08
N SER A 30 7.58 -16.44 -5.55
CA SER A 30 7.78 -16.45 -4.10
C SER A 30 7.19 -15.16 -3.51
N PRO A 31 6.28 -15.22 -2.52
CA PRO A 31 5.70 -14.05 -1.90
C PRO A 31 6.78 -13.10 -1.36
N VAL A 32 6.51 -11.80 -1.41
CA VAL A 32 7.39 -10.81 -0.76
C VAL A 32 7.46 -11.15 0.73
N PRO A 33 8.67 -11.26 1.34
CA PRO A 33 8.81 -11.62 2.74
C PRO A 33 7.98 -10.70 3.64
N VAL A 34 7.18 -11.31 4.52
CA VAL A 34 6.34 -10.57 5.47
C VAL A 34 7.24 -10.10 6.62
N VAL A 35 7.18 -8.80 6.90
CA VAL A 35 7.87 -8.17 8.04
C VAL A 35 6.86 -7.86 9.14
N ASN A 36 7.28 -8.04 10.39
CA ASN A 36 6.44 -7.81 11.55
C ASN A 36 7.27 -7.23 12.70
N ASP A 37 6.86 -6.08 13.21
CA ASP A 37 7.39 -5.47 14.43
C ASP A 37 6.23 -5.24 15.40
N GLN A 38 6.31 -5.88 16.57
CA GLN A 38 5.29 -5.81 17.61
C GLN A 38 5.04 -4.39 18.15
N MET A 39 5.99 -3.46 17.98
CA MET A 39 5.91 -2.06 18.40
C MET A 39 5.27 -1.15 17.36
N VAL A 40 5.03 -1.62 16.13
CA VAL A 40 4.35 -0.80 15.10
C VAL A 40 2.95 -0.41 15.54
N ARG A 41 2.19 -1.34 16.14
CA ARG A 41 0.85 -1.04 16.62
C ARG A 41 0.87 0.03 17.74
N PRO A 42 1.60 -0.14 18.85
CA PRO A 42 1.72 0.90 19.88
C PRO A 42 2.13 2.27 19.33
N LYS A 43 3.08 2.32 18.39
CA LYS A 43 3.61 3.59 17.84
C LYS A 43 2.68 4.26 16.83
N PHE A 44 2.02 3.48 15.97
CA PHE A 44 1.40 4.01 14.76
C PHE A 44 -0.10 3.75 14.62
N MET A 45 -0.73 2.91 15.45
CA MET A 45 -2.16 2.60 15.31
C MET A 45 -3.06 3.84 15.44
N ALA A 46 -2.77 4.72 16.42
CA ALA A 46 -3.52 5.97 16.57
C ALA A 46 -3.35 6.89 15.35
N LYS A 47 -2.13 6.98 14.80
CA LYS A 47 -1.85 7.75 13.58
C LYS A 47 -2.56 7.14 12.35
N ALA A 48 -2.57 5.82 12.24
CA ALA A 48 -3.27 5.11 11.17
C ALA A 48 -4.79 5.39 11.23
N ALA A 49 -5.38 5.42 12.42
CA ALA A 49 -6.78 5.80 12.58
C ALA A 49 -7.04 7.24 12.12
N LEU A 50 -6.18 8.20 12.47
CA LEU A 50 -6.32 9.59 12.01
C LEU A 50 -6.21 9.72 10.48
N PHE A 51 -5.26 9.02 9.87
CA PHE A 51 -5.08 9.00 8.41
C PHE A 51 -6.30 8.39 7.73
N HIS A 52 -6.77 7.25 8.23
CA HIS A 52 -7.96 6.59 7.70
C HIS A 52 -9.21 7.45 7.89
N ILE A 53 -9.40 8.14 9.01
CA ILE A 53 -10.50 9.10 9.20
C ILE A 53 -10.45 10.18 8.12
N LYS A 54 -9.27 10.76 7.85
CA LYS A 54 -9.11 11.80 6.83
C LYS A 54 -9.39 11.27 5.43
N GLU A 55 -8.88 10.10 5.07
CA GLU A 55 -9.15 9.44 3.79
C GLU A 55 -10.65 9.16 3.62
N THR A 56 -11.29 8.55 4.62
CA THR A 56 -12.71 8.19 4.61
C THR A 56 -13.65 9.38 4.43
N LYS A 57 -13.24 10.60 4.80
CA LYS A 57 -14.02 11.82 4.49
C LYS A 57 -14.16 12.14 3.01
N HIS A 58 -13.33 11.55 2.15
CA HIS A 58 -13.37 11.75 0.70
C HIS A 58 -14.10 10.61 -0.04
N VAL A 59 -14.70 9.65 0.69
CA VAL A 59 -15.52 8.61 0.09
C VAL A 59 -16.78 9.25 -0.52
N VAL A 60 -16.99 9.00 -1.81
CA VAL A 60 -18.23 9.33 -2.51
C VAL A 60 -18.99 8.03 -2.68
N GLN A 61 -20.14 7.92 -2.02
CA GLN A 61 -20.95 6.70 -2.06
C GLN A 61 -21.37 6.41 -3.51
N ASP A 62 -21.30 5.13 -3.89
CA ASP A 62 -21.71 4.62 -5.21
C ASP A 62 -20.93 5.21 -6.42
N ALA A 63 -19.85 5.96 -6.17
CA ALA A 63 -19.00 6.49 -7.22
C ALA A 63 -18.19 5.38 -7.90
N GLU A 64 -18.09 5.48 -9.22
CA GLU A 64 -17.18 4.65 -10.01
C GLU A 64 -15.70 5.08 -9.79
N PRO A 65 -14.73 4.18 -10.02
CA PRO A 65 -13.32 4.54 -10.00
C PRO A 65 -12.97 5.60 -11.04
N VAL A 66 -12.12 6.57 -10.67
CA VAL A 66 -11.61 7.61 -11.57
C VAL A 66 -10.20 7.25 -12.03
N THR A 67 -9.95 7.32 -13.34
CA THR A 67 -8.59 7.11 -13.89
C THR A 67 -7.68 8.28 -13.53
N LEU A 68 -6.44 7.99 -13.15
CA LEU A 68 -5.43 8.98 -12.79
C LEU A 68 -4.24 8.90 -13.74
N HIS A 69 -3.75 10.05 -14.20
CA HIS A 69 -2.50 10.15 -14.96
C HIS A 69 -1.33 10.38 -14.01
N VAL A 70 -0.15 9.86 -14.37
CA VAL A 70 1.09 10.03 -13.58
C VAL A 70 1.98 11.02 -14.31
N ASP A 71 2.10 12.22 -13.77
CA ASP A 71 2.94 13.28 -14.32
C ASP A 71 4.26 13.38 -13.56
N LEU A 72 5.37 13.47 -14.30
CA LEU A 72 6.70 13.73 -13.74
C LEU A 72 6.91 15.24 -13.64
N VAL A 73 6.65 15.80 -12.47
CA VAL A 73 6.89 17.21 -12.16
C VAL A 73 8.39 17.42 -11.95
N ARG A 74 8.97 18.45 -12.55
CA ARG A 74 10.36 18.84 -12.30
C ARG A 74 10.46 19.39 -10.89
N GLU A 75 11.52 19.02 -10.17
CA GLU A 75 11.84 19.59 -8.85
C GLU A 75 12.10 21.10 -8.92
#